data_AF-K0JXL4-F1
#
_entry.id   AF-K0JXL4-F1
#
_cell.length_a   1.000
_cell.length_b   1.000
_cell.length_c   1.000
_cell.angle_alpha   90.00
_cell.angle_beta   90.00
_cell.angle_gamma   90.00
#
_symmetry.space_group_name_H-M   'P 1'
#
loop_
_entity.id
_entity.type
_entity.pdbx_description
1 polymer ?
#
loop_
_entity_poly.entity_id
_entity_poly.type
_entity_poly.pdbx_seq_one_letter_code
_entity_poly.pdbx_strand_id
1 'polypeptide(L)'
;MRWCNRKTRSRFPSDMPRRMEMLGRFEFDVHGSGIDSIAIHPTCIAPFWGYVEEDPVGFMCDLRGFVADDEGGFATYGASCLVRELVRGELLTTPDALAILDAAIEVKRVRRLPSAMLKGYERTRWLEVNGPGTWPDGPAQPPV
;
A
#
# COMPACT_ATOMS: atom_id res chain seq x y z
N MET A 1 5.47 6.68 -25.45
CA MET A 1 5.00 6.69 -24.05
C MET A 1 3.48 6.67 -24.06
N ARG A 2 2.85 5.50 -23.91
CA ARG A 2 1.38 5.40 -23.88
C ARG A 2 0.92 5.71 -22.46
N TRP A 3 0.30 6.87 -22.30
CA TRP A 3 -0.42 7.25 -21.09
C TRP A 3 -1.59 6.28 -20.88
N CYS A 4 -1.71 5.73 -19.68
CA CYS A 4 -2.91 5.06 -19.22
C CYS A 4 -3.99 6.13 -18.98
N ASN A 5 -4.57 6.63 -20.07
CA ASN A 5 -5.70 7.56 -20.05
C ASN A 5 -6.96 6.85 -20.54
N ARG A 6 -7.39 5.84 -19.79
CA ARG A 6 -8.77 5.38 -19.80
C ARG A 6 -9.28 5.50 -18.38
N LYS A 7 -10.39 6.22 -18.20
CA LYS A 7 -11.35 5.95 -17.13
C LYS A 7 -11.99 4.57 -17.41
N THR A 8 -11.18 3.52 -17.41
CA THR A 8 -11.66 2.15 -17.39
C THR A 8 -12.19 1.95 -15.99
N ARG A 9 -13.49 1.65 -15.90
CA ARG A 9 -14.13 1.19 -14.67
C ARG A 9 -13.19 0.15 -14.05
N SER A 10 -12.65 0.44 -12.87
CA SER A 10 -11.66 -0.42 -12.23
C SER A 10 -12.14 -1.87 -12.27
N ARG A 11 -11.26 -2.79 -12.64
CA ARG A 11 -11.57 -4.23 -12.69
C ARG A 11 -11.80 -4.81 -11.29
N PHE A 12 -11.46 -4.06 -10.25
CA PHE A 12 -11.58 -4.53 -8.88
C PHE A 12 -13.05 -4.65 -8.42
N PRO A 13 -13.31 -5.56 -7.46
CA PRO A 13 -14.58 -5.61 -6.75
C PRO A 13 -14.97 -4.24 -6.17
N SER A 14 -16.27 -3.95 -6.11
CA SER A 14 -16.78 -2.68 -5.58
C SER A 14 -16.45 -2.44 -4.11
N ASP A 15 -16.11 -3.49 -3.36
CA ASP A 15 -15.71 -3.43 -1.95
C ASP A 15 -14.18 -3.36 -1.76
N MET A 16 -13.41 -3.18 -2.85
CA MET A 16 -11.96 -2.97 -2.83
C MET A 16 -11.52 -1.91 -1.81
N PRO A 17 -12.12 -0.70 -1.73
CA PRO A 17 -11.70 0.29 -0.74
C PRO A 17 -11.80 -0.23 0.69
N ARG A 18 -12.90 -0.92 1.03
CA ARG A 18 -13.14 -1.47 2.37
C ARG A 18 -12.15 -2.60 2.71
N ARG A 19 -11.83 -3.46 1.74
CA ARG A 19 -10.84 -4.54 1.92
C ARG A 19 -9.45 -3.97 2.15
N MET A 20 -9.06 -2.96 1.37
CA MET A 20 -7.77 -2.30 1.53
C MET A 20 -7.69 -1.52 2.83
N GLU A 21 -8.76 -0.84 3.25
CA GLU A 21 -8.79 -0.19 4.55
C GLU A 21 -8.61 -1.20 5.70
N MET A 22 -9.31 -2.34 5.64
CA MET A 22 -9.18 -3.41 6.63
C MET A 22 -7.75 -3.96 6.68
N LEU A 23 -7.16 -4.29 5.53
CA LEU A 23 -5.77 -4.75 5.44
C LEU A 23 -4.80 -3.69 5.97
N GLY A 24 -5.00 -2.43 5.57
CA GLY A 24 -4.15 -1.33 5.99
C GLY A 24 -4.18 -1.12 7.50
N ARG A 25 -5.35 -1.10 8.13
CA ARG A 25 -5.49 -0.98 9.59
C ARG A 25 -4.81 -2.14 10.31
N PHE A 26 -5.02 -3.37 9.84
CA PHE A 26 -4.38 -4.56 10.42
C PHE A 26 -2.86 -4.51 10.31
N GLU A 27 -2.33 -4.22 9.13
CA GLU A 27 -0.87 -4.16 8.89
C GLU A 27 -0.19 -2.96 9.55
N PHE A 28 -0.96 -1.92 9.90
CA PHE A 28 -0.46 -0.74 10.58
C PHE A 28 -0.34 -0.98 12.09
N ASP A 29 -1.28 -1.75 12.66
CA ASP A 29 -1.27 -2.16 14.06
C ASP A 29 -1.94 -3.54 14.23
N VAL A 30 -1.13 -4.60 14.10
CA VAL A 30 -1.60 -5.99 14.13
C VAL A 30 -2.29 -6.32 15.45
N HIS A 31 -1.81 -5.73 16.56
CA HIS A 31 -2.30 -6.06 17.90
C HIS A 31 -3.43 -5.13 18.36
N GLY A 32 -3.40 -3.84 18.00
CA GLY A 32 -4.38 -2.85 18.41
C GLY A 32 -5.52 -2.60 17.42
N SER A 33 -5.46 -3.13 16.19
CA SER A 33 -6.51 -2.91 15.18
C SER A 33 -7.87 -3.55 15.53
N GLY A 34 -7.90 -4.54 16.42
CA GLY A 34 -9.11 -5.30 16.75
C GLY A 34 -9.63 -6.17 15.60
N ILE A 35 -8.84 -6.35 14.53
CA ILE A 35 -9.19 -7.15 13.36
C ILE A 35 -8.71 -8.58 13.56
N ASP A 36 -9.58 -9.56 13.30
CA ASP A 36 -9.22 -10.97 13.31
C ASP A 36 -8.21 -11.28 12.19
N SER A 37 -7.00 -11.70 12.58
CA SER A 37 -5.92 -12.05 11.66
C SER A 37 -6.28 -13.21 10.74
N ILE A 38 -7.14 -14.14 11.17
CA ILE A 38 -7.60 -15.28 10.37
C ILE A 38 -8.47 -14.79 9.21
N ALA A 39 -9.18 -13.67 9.38
CA ALA A 39 -10.05 -13.10 8.35
C ALA A 39 -9.27 -12.32 7.26
N ILE A 40 -8.04 -11.89 7.53
CA ILE A 40 -7.28 -11.00 6.63
C ILE A 40 -6.98 -11.67 5.30
N HIS A 41 -6.42 -12.88 5.30
CA HIS A 41 -6.06 -13.54 4.05
C HIS A 41 -7.28 -13.81 3.14
N PRO A 42 -8.35 -14.52 3.58
CA PRO A 42 -9.49 -14.81 2.71
C PRO A 42 -10.27 -13.56 2.29
N THR A 43 -10.25 -12.48 3.08
CA THR A 43 -11.00 -11.27 2.78
C THR A 43 -10.20 -10.28 1.95
N CYS A 44 -8.94 -10.04 2.28
CA CYS A 44 -8.20 -8.90 1.74
C CYS A 44 -7.17 -9.28 0.68
N ILE A 45 -6.68 -10.52 0.69
CA ILE A 45 -5.56 -10.96 -0.17
C ILE A 45 -6.05 -11.96 -1.21
N ALA A 46 -6.67 -13.05 -0.76
CA ALA A 46 -7.04 -14.17 -1.61
C ALA A 46 -7.88 -13.80 -2.86
N PRO A 47 -8.86 -12.88 -2.77
CA PRO A 47 -9.70 -12.52 -3.92
C PRO A 47 -8.94 -11.84 -5.07
N PHE A 48 -7.71 -11.38 -4.83
CA PHE A 48 -6.94 -10.63 -5.82
C PHE A 48 -5.92 -11.49 -6.59
N TRP A 49 -5.67 -12.73 -6.17
CA TRP A 49 -4.73 -13.63 -6.85
C TRP A 49 -5.03 -13.78 -8.35
N GLY A 50 -6.29 -14.03 -8.71
CA GLY A 50 -6.66 -14.23 -10.11
C GLY A 50 -6.39 -13.00 -10.99
N TYR A 51 -6.53 -11.79 -10.46
CA TYR A 51 -6.24 -10.56 -11.21
C TYR A 51 -4.74 -10.39 -11.46
N VAL A 52 -3.91 -10.73 -10.47
CA VAL A 52 -2.45 -10.66 -10.58
C VAL A 52 -1.92 -11.73 -11.53
N GLU A 53 -2.49 -12.94 -11.50
CA GLU A 53 -2.11 -14.04 -12.39
C GLU A 53 -2.48 -13.76 -13.85
N GLU A 54 -3.65 -13.16 -14.10
CA GLU A 54 -4.13 -12.88 -15.46
C GLU A 54 -3.39 -11.71 -16.12
N ASP A 55 -3.23 -10.60 -15.40
CA ASP A 55 -2.63 -9.36 -15.95
C ASP A 55 -1.93 -8.58 -14.82
N PRO A 56 -0.69 -8.95 -14.44
CA PRO A 56 0.01 -8.33 -13.32
C PRO A 56 0.29 -6.84 -13.57
N VAL A 57 0.57 -6.45 -14.81
CA VAL A 57 0.85 -5.06 -15.17
C VAL A 57 -0.42 -4.22 -15.10
N GLY A 58 -1.53 -4.71 -15.65
CA GLY A 58 -2.82 -4.05 -15.55
C GLY A 58 -3.33 -3.95 -14.11
N PHE A 59 -3.14 -5.00 -13.31
CA PHE A 59 -3.43 -4.99 -11.88
C PHE A 59 -2.69 -3.85 -11.17
N MET A 60 -1.38 -3.71 -11.40
CA MET A 60 -0.57 -2.65 -10.79
C MET A 60 -1.02 -1.26 -11.24
N CYS A 61 -1.35 -1.09 -12.51
CA CYS A 61 -1.84 0.18 -13.05
C CYS A 61 -3.20 0.58 -12.43
N ASP A 62 -4.14 -0.36 -12.35
CA ASP A 62 -5.45 -0.14 -11.74
C ASP A 62 -5.31 0.17 -10.23
N LEU A 63 -4.40 -0.52 -9.53
CA LEU A 63 -4.15 -0.31 -8.10
C LEU A 63 -3.50 1.05 -7.83
N ARG A 64 -2.59 1.51 -8.71
CA ARG A 64 -2.04 2.86 -8.63
C ARG A 64 -3.13 3.92 -8.83
N GLY A 65 -4.04 3.70 -9.77
CA GLY A 65 -5.20 4.58 -9.96
C GLY A 65 -6.04 4.69 -8.69
N PHE A 66 -6.35 3.54 -8.07
CA PHE A 66 -7.04 3.48 -6.79
C PHE A 66 -6.31 4.27 -5.68
N VAL A 67 -4.99 4.11 -5.54
CA VAL A 67 -4.20 4.85 -4.55
C VAL A 67 -4.21 6.35 -4.80
N ALA A 68 -4.18 6.80 -6.06
CA ALA A 68 -4.24 8.21 -6.39
C ALA A 68 -5.58 8.85 -5.99
N ASP A 69 -6.67 8.07 -5.98
CA ASP A 69 -8.02 8.53 -5.61
C ASP A 69 -8.30 8.49 -4.08
N ASP A 70 -7.56 7.69 -3.30
CA ASP A 70 -7.78 7.49 -1.84
C ASP A 70 -7.13 8.56 -0.94
N GLU A 71 -6.35 9.48 -1.49
CA GLU A 71 -5.73 10.62 -0.79
C GLU A 71 -4.85 10.24 0.45
N GLY A 72 -4.29 9.03 0.52
CA GLY A 72 -3.35 8.64 1.59
C GLY A 72 -4.00 8.10 2.88
N GLY A 73 -5.14 7.43 2.74
CA GLY A 73 -5.82 6.71 3.81
C GLY A 73 -5.16 5.36 4.20
N PHE A 74 -5.82 4.63 5.10
CA PHE A 74 -5.42 3.25 5.40
C PHE A 74 -5.59 2.33 4.18
N ALA A 75 -6.52 2.64 3.28
CA ALA A 75 -6.69 1.92 2.03
C ALA A 75 -5.45 2.02 1.13
N THR A 76 -4.84 3.21 1.03
CA THR A 76 -3.54 3.40 0.37
C THR A 76 -2.45 2.50 0.96
N TYR A 77 -2.34 2.45 2.28
CA TYR A 77 -1.35 1.58 2.94
C TYR A 77 -1.66 0.09 2.73
N GLY A 78 -2.93 -0.29 2.80
CA GLY A 78 -3.39 -1.64 2.50
C GLY A 78 -3.09 -2.06 1.06
N ALA A 79 -3.24 -1.18 0.08
CA ALA A 79 -2.88 -1.43 -1.31
C ALA A 79 -1.38 -1.75 -1.46
N SER A 80 -0.50 -1.00 -0.79
CA SER A 80 0.93 -1.34 -0.76
C SER A 80 1.19 -2.69 -0.10
N CYS A 81 0.51 -3.01 1.00
CA CYS A 81 0.63 -4.33 1.63
C CYS A 81 0.16 -5.44 0.68
N LEU A 82 -0.94 -5.25 -0.05
CA LEU A 82 -1.43 -6.19 -1.06
C LEU A 82 -0.38 -6.45 -2.16
N VAL A 83 0.28 -5.40 -2.66
CA VAL A 83 1.38 -5.55 -3.63
C VAL A 83 2.50 -6.41 -3.05
N ARG A 84 2.89 -6.18 -1.80
CA ARG A 84 3.94 -6.96 -1.13
C ARG A 84 3.53 -8.42 -0.90
N GLU A 85 2.25 -8.68 -0.70
CA GLU A 85 1.71 -10.03 -0.50
C GLU A 85 1.55 -10.81 -1.80
N LEU A 86 1.19 -10.17 -2.91
CA LEU A 86 0.87 -10.86 -4.17
C LEU A 86 1.96 -10.79 -5.23
N VAL A 87 2.74 -9.70 -5.26
CA VAL A 87 3.73 -9.43 -6.31
C VAL A 87 5.13 -9.76 -5.81
N ARG A 88 5.97 -10.33 -6.69
CA ARG A 88 7.36 -10.71 -6.39
C ARG A 88 8.30 -10.31 -7.52
N GLY A 89 9.60 -10.34 -7.24
CA GLY A 89 10.65 -10.13 -8.24
C GLY A 89 10.67 -8.72 -8.82
N GLU A 90 11.00 -8.62 -10.11
CA GLU A 90 11.19 -7.36 -10.84
C GLU A 90 9.93 -6.50 -10.91
N LEU A 91 8.74 -7.09 -10.76
CA LEU A 91 7.49 -6.32 -10.75
C LEU A 91 7.42 -5.33 -9.56
N LEU A 92 8.10 -5.64 -8.45
CA LEU A 92 8.17 -4.76 -7.27
C LEU A 92 9.04 -3.51 -7.49
N THR A 93 9.87 -3.49 -8.53
CA THR A 93 10.73 -2.35 -8.88
C THR A 93 10.16 -1.52 -10.04
N THR A 94 8.98 -1.88 -10.54
CA THR A 94 8.29 -1.10 -11.58
C THR A 94 7.88 0.28 -11.04
N PRO A 95 7.78 1.30 -11.92
CA PRO A 95 7.37 2.65 -11.50
C PRO A 95 6.02 2.67 -10.77
N ASP A 96 5.06 1.83 -11.15
CA ASP A 96 3.74 1.78 -10.51
C ASP A 96 3.82 1.15 -9.11
N ALA A 97 4.62 0.09 -8.92
CA ALA A 97 4.85 -0.50 -7.60
C ALA A 97 5.56 0.47 -6.65
N LEU A 98 6.57 1.17 -7.16
CA LEU A 98 7.29 2.17 -6.38
C LEU A 98 6.41 3.36 -6.02
N ALA A 99 5.53 3.83 -6.93
CA ALA A 99 4.61 4.91 -6.63
C ALA A 99 3.59 4.53 -5.54
N ILE A 100 3.09 3.29 -5.53
CA ILE A 100 2.20 2.78 -4.47
C ILE A 100 2.96 2.71 -3.14
N LEU A 101 4.20 2.21 -3.15
CA LEU A 101 5.05 2.16 -1.95
C LEU A 101 5.34 3.57 -1.40
N ASP A 102 5.68 4.52 -2.27
CA ASP A 102 5.94 5.90 -1.90
C ASP A 102 4.70 6.53 -1.24
N ALA A 103 3.51 6.31 -1.81
CA ALA A 103 2.25 6.76 -1.21
C ALA A 103 2.01 6.13 0.17
N ALA A 104 2.28 4.83 0.34
CA ALA A 104 2.16 4.16 1.63
C ALA A 104 3.18 4.64 2.68
N ILE A 105 4.38 5.03 2.28
CA ILE A 105 5.36 5.68 3.17
C ILE A 105 4.84 7.06 3.61
N GLU A 106 4.25 7.81 2.69
CA GLU A 106 3.65 9.12 2.97
C GLU A 106 2.51 9.05 3.99
N VAL A 107 1.69 7.99 3.97
CA VAL A 107 0.66 7.71 5.00
C VAL A 107 1.28 7.76 6.40
N LYS A 108 2.44 7.13 6.61
CA LYS A 108 3.16 7.09 7.90
C LYS A 108 3.82 8.43 8.21
N ARG A 109 4.42 9.08 7.20
CA ARG A 109 5.10 10.37 7.37
C ARG A 109 4.15 11.48 7.79
N VAL A 110 2.99 11.61 7.14
CA VAL A 110 1.98 12.62 7.46
C VAL A 110 1.42 12.41 8.88
N ARG A 111 1.31 11.15 9.33
CA ARG A 111 0.95 10.78 10.71
C ARG A 111 2.09 10.95 11.72
N ARG A 112 3.28 11.41 11.28
CA ARG A 112 4.47 11.62 12.11
C ARG A 112 4.87 10.38 12.91
N LEU A 113 4.74 9.21 12.29
CA LEU A 113 5.24 7.99 12.92
C LEU A 113 6.77 8.02 13.00
N PRO A 114 7.35 7.46 14.09
CA PRO A 114 8.80 7.35 14.19
C PRO A 114 9.33 6.43 13.09
N SER A 115 10.56 6.67 12.64
CA SER A 115 11.22 5.86 11.60
C SER A 115 11.31 4.38 11.96
N ALA A 116 11.28 4.03 13.25
CA ALA A 116 11.21 2.66 13.75
C ALA A 116 9.94 1.89 13.34
N MET A 117 8.87 2.59 12.93
CA MET A 117 7.62 1.99 12.43
C MET A 117 7.66 1.71 10.91
N LEU A 118 8.75 2.08 10.23
CA LEU A 118 8.96 1.72 8.84
C LEU A 118 9.42 0.26 8.75
N LYS A 119 8.79 -0.51 7.86
CA LYS A 119 9.27 -1.82 7.45
C LYS A 119 10.61 -1.65 6.74
N GLY A 120 11.46 -2.68 6.74
CA GLY A 120 12.82 -2.59 6.17
C GLY A 120 12.86 -2.06 4.73
N TYR A 121 11.94 -2.53 3.87
CA TYR A 121 11.85 -2.07 2.48
C TYR A 121 11.32 -0.64 2.33
N GLU A 122 10.44 -0.18 3.23
CA GLU A 122 9.96 1.20 3.25
C GLU A 122 11.10 2.15 3.61
N ARG A 123 11.89 1.78 4.62
CA ARG A 123 13.07 2.53 5.04
C ARG A 123 14.11 2.59 3.92
N THR A 124 14.41 1.47 3.27
CA THR A 124 15.33 1.44 2.12
C THR A 124 14.85 2.39 1.03
N ARG A 125 13.57 2.28 0.63
CA ARG A 125 12.99 3.15 -0.40
C ARG A 125 13.05 4.63 -0.03
N TRP A 126 12.73 4.98 1.23
CA TRP A 126 12.82 6.36 1.69
C TRP A 126 14.24 6.91 1.58
N LEU A 127 15.24 6.13 1.99
CA LEU A 127 16.65 6.52 1.93
C LEU A 127 17.15 6.69 0.49
N GLU A 128 16.69 5.85 -0.44
CA GLU A 128 17.02 5.99 -1.87
C GLU A 128 16.49 7.29 -2.47
N VAL A 129 15.28 7.70 -2.09
CA VAL A 129 14.60 8.87 -2.65
C VAL A 129 15.03 10.18 -1.98
N ASN A 130 15.17 10.16 -0.65
CA ASN A 130 15.35 11.38 0.15
C ASN A 130 16.73 11.49 0.80
N GLY A 131 17.48 10.39 0.91
CA GLY A 131 18.75 10.34 1.61
C GLY A 131 18.64 10.14 3.14
N PRO A 132 19.77 9.87 3.82
CA PRO A 132 19.81 9.63 5.26
C PRO A 132 19.47 10.87 6.08
N GLY A 133 18.83 10.68 7.25
CA GLY A 133 18.53 11.75 8.21
C GLY A 133 17.35 12.66 7.83
N THR A 134 16.62 12.34 6.77
CA THR A 134 15.51 13.16 6.25
C THR A 134 14.14 12.77 6.79
N TRP A 135 14.01 11.62 7.47
CA TRP A 135 12.75 11.25 8.10
C TRP A 135 12.45 12.22 9.25
N PRO A 136 11.21 12.73 9.38
CA PRO A 136 10.84 13.66 10.43
C PRO A 136 10.63 12.91 11.75
N ASP A 137 11.70 12.40 12.35
CA ASP A 137 11.70 11.84 13.70
C ASP A 137 11.41 12.96 14.72
N GLY A 138 10.12 13.29 14.89
CA GLY A 138 9.61 14.12 15.97
C GLY A 138 9.24 13.30 17.21
N PRO A 139 8.91 13.92 18.35
CA PRO A 139 8.38 13.19 19.49
C PRO A 139 7.09 12.47 19.09
N ALA A 140 7.02 11.16 19.36
CA ALA A 140 5.88 10.31 19.01
C ALA A 140 4.56 10.92 19.53
N GLN A 141 3.59 11.18 18.65
CA GLN A 141 2.24 11.50 19.09
C GLN A 141 1.48 10.20 19.38
N PRO A 142 0.74 10.13 20.50
CA PRO A 142 -0.05 8.94 20.82
C PRO A 142 -1.16 8.73 19.78
N PRO A 143 -1.55 7.47 19.51
CA PRO A 143 -2.66 7.17 18.62
C PRO A 143 -3.95 7.78 19.18
N VAL A 144 -4.69 8.50 18.32
CA VAL A 144 -6.08 8.93 18.55
C VAL A 144 -7.04 7.88 18.03
#